data_AF-A0A3R8W6G1-F1
#
_entry.id   AF-A0A3R8W6G1-F1
#
_cell.length_a   1.000
_cell.length_b   1.000
_cell.length_c   1.000
_cell.angle_alpha   90.00
_cell.angle_beta   90.00
_cell.angle_gamma   90.00
#
_symmetry.space_group_name_H-M   'P 1'
#
loop_
_entity.id
_entity.type
_entity.pdbx_description
1 polymer ?
#
loop_
_entity_poly.entity_id
_entity_poly.type
_entity_poly.pdbx_seq_one_letter_code
_entity_poly.pdbx_strand_id
1 'polypeptide(L)'
;MNEKVLYIHYNANGVECCIVASSINQAAKAFGTYHQTIKSRSKVYSSPDQVPSELHQAMSIAVEQPGQIVHLEDGRWKRFSGNTDRLQSAKQLSMRGTKNAQIGEGKMNIRSVTCDDDTWSDFLALGGSKWFRKAVKAARKRQLSSESKAAQDS
;
A
#
# COMPACT_ATOMS: atom_id res chain seq x y z
N MET A 1 -17.90 -24.28 0.75
CA MET A 1 -16.69 -24.07 -0.10
C MET A 1 -16.64 -22.60 -0.44
N ASN A 2 -15.50 -21.91 -0.27
CA ASN A 2 -15.39 -20.52 -0.71
C ASN A 2 -15.41 -20.48 -2.24
N GLU A 3 -16.33 -19.71 -2.80
CA GLU A 3 -16.46 -19.52 -4.23
C GLU A 3 -15.17 -18.86 -4.76
N LYS A 4 -14.59 -19.49 -5.79
CA LYS A 4 -13.35 -19.00 -6.41
C LYS A 4 -13.75 -17.97 -7.45
N VAL A 5 -13.30 -16.73 -7.26
CA VAL A 5 -13.65 -15.59 -8.10
C VAL A 5 -12.44 -15.16 -8.91
N LEU A 6 -12.65 -14.85 -10.19
CA LEU A 6 -11.61 -14.30 -11.07
C LEU A 6 -11.58 -12.78 -10.93
N TYR A 7 -10.42 -12.26 -10.55
CA TYR A 7 -10.17 -10.82 -10.47
C TYR A 7 -9.21 -10.42 -11.59
N ILE A 8 -9.58 -9.41 -12.36
CA ILE A 8 -8.75 -8.84 -13.43
C ILE A 8 -8.39 -7.42 -13.06
N HIS A 9 -7.09 -7.12 -13.07
CA HIS A 9 -6.54 -5.83 -12.72
C HIS A 9 -5.53 -5.39 -13.77
N TYR A 10 -5.58 -4.11 -14.13
CA TYR A 10 -4.53 -3.49 -14.95
C TYR A 10 -3.43 -3.01 -14.02
N ASN A 11 -2.20 -3.47 -14.25
CA ASN A 11 -1.05 -2.99 -13.51
C ASN A 11 -0.72 -1.54 -13.90
N ALA A 12 0.26 -0.94 -13.23
CA ALA A 12 0.65 0.44 -13.49
C ALA A 12 1.16 0.72 -14.92
N ASN A 13 1.58 -0.32 -15.64
CA ASN A 13 2.06 -0.25 -17.02
C ASN A 13 0.93 -0.53 -18.02
N GLY A 14 -0.32 -0.66 -17.56
CA GLY A 14 -1.47 -0.98 -18.40
C GLY A 14 -1.56 -2.47 -18.81
N VAL A 15 -0.71 -3.34 -18.26
CA VAL A 15 -0.74 -4.77 -18.55
C VAL A 15 -1.84 -5.44 -17.74
N GLU A 16 -2.67 -6.21 -18.41
CA GLU A 16 -3.71 -7.01 -17.77
C GLU A 16 -3.10 -8.15 -16.96
N CYS A 17 -3.53 -8.23 -15.70
CA CYS A 17 -3.15 -9.26 -14.76
C CYS A 17 -4.42 -9.89 -14.18
N CYS A 18 -4.44 -11.21 -14.04
CA CYS A 18 -5.57 -11.91 -13.45
C CYS A 18 -5.14 -12.87 -12.34
N ILE A 19 -6.07 -13.15 -11.43
CA ILE A 19 -5.90 -14.12 -10.34
C ILE A 19 -7.25 -14.74 -9.98
N VAL A 20 -7.24 -16.03 -9.68
CA VAL A 20 -8.38 -16.70 -9.03
C VAL A 20 -8.13 -16.75 -7.53
N ALA A 21 -9.03 -16.13 -6.75
CA ALA A 21 -8.90 -16.01 -5.31
C ALA A 21 -10.24 -16.23 -4.60
N SER A 22 -10.16 -16.69 -3.35
CA SER A 22 -11.37 -16.94 -2.52
C SER A 22 -11.93 -15.66 -1.88
N SER A 23 -11.18 -14.56 -1.94
CA SER A 23 -11.62 -13.26 -1.42
C SER A 23 -10.88 -12.11 -2.09
N ILE A 24 -11.50 -10.93 -2.06
CA ILE A 24 -10.89 -9.70 -2.56
C ILE A 24 -9.60 -9.34 -1.82
N ASN A 25 -9.48 -9.69 -0.54
CA ASN A 25 -8.28 -9.44 0.25
C ASN A 25 -7.11 -10.31 -0.21
N GLN A 26 -7.37 -11.57 -0.58
CA GLN A 26 -6.34 -12.44 -1.17
C GLN A 26 -5.89 -11.91 -2.53
N ALA A 27 -6.83 -11.49 -3.38
CA ALA A 27 -6.52 -10.88 -4.67
C ALA A 27 -5.68 -9.60 -4.50
N ALA A 28 -6.10 -8.70 -3.60
CA ALA A 28 -5.38 -7.47 -3.30
C ALA A 28 -3.96 -7.74 -2.80
N LYS A 29 -3.79 -8.72 -1.89
CA LYS A 29 -2.48 -9.12 -1.38
C LYS A 29 -1.57 -9.65 -2.50
N ALA A 30 -2.11 -10.49 -3.39
CA ALA A 30 -1.34 -11.02 -4.51
C ALA A 30 -0.89 -9.92 -5.48
N PHE A 31 -1.81 -9.06 -5.92
CA PHE A 31 -1.47 -7.89 -6.73
C PHE A 31 -0.63 -6.83 -5.97
N GLY A 32 -0.46 -7.00 -4.65
CA GLY A 32 0.23 -6.06 -3.78
C GLY A 32 -0.45 -4.69 -3.70
N THR A 33 -1.75 -4.63 -3.95
CA THR A 33 -2.56 -3.40 -3.92
C THR A 33 -3.55 -3.42 -2.74
N TYR A 34 -4.42 -2.41 -2.66
CA TYR A 34 -5.45 -2.32 -1.63
C TYR A 34 -6.77 -2.91 -2.09
N HIS A 35 -7.58 -3.44 -1.15
CA HIS A 35 -8.90 -3.99 -1.47
C HIS A 35 -9.81 -2.96 -2.17
N GLN A 36 -9.72 -1.68 -1.78
CA GLN A 36 -10.51 -0.61 -2.41
C GLN A 36 -10.12 -0.39 -3.86
N THR A 37 -8.85 -0.60 -4.21
CA THR A 37 -8.37 -0.50 -5.58
C THR A 37 -8.95 -1.62 -6.43
N ILE A 38 -9.01 -2.84 -5.91
CA ILE A 38 -9.67 -3.96 -6.60
C ILE A 38 -11.17 -3.66 -6.76
N LYS A 39 -11.86 -3.19 -5.72
CA LYS A 39 -13.30 -2.86 -5.82
C LYS A 39 -13.61 -1.79 -6.89
N SER A 40 -12.75 -0.80 -7.04
CA SER A 40 -13.01 0.35 -7.90
C SER A 40 -12.46 0.22 -9.32
N ARG A 41 -11.43 -0.61 -9.53
CA ARG A 41 -10.67 -0.64 -10.80
C ARG A 41 -10.49 -2.02 -11.40
N SER A 42 -10.95 -3.07 -10.73
CA SER A 42 -10.86 -4.44 -11.26
C SER A 42 -12.20 -4.92 -11.78
N LYS A 43 -12.14 -5.76 -12.82
CA LYS A 43 -13.28 -6.56 -13.25
C LYS A 43 -13.32 -7.83 -12.40
N VAL A 44 -14.50 -8.24 -11.98
CA VAL A 44 -14.70 -9.37 -11.08
C VAL A 44 -15.73 -10.29 -11.72
N TYR A 45 -15.37 -11.55 -11.90
CA TYR A 45 -16.24 -12.59 -12.46
C TYR A 45 -16.39 -13.70 -11.44
N SER A 46 -17.62 -13.89 -10.98
CA SER A 46 -17.92 -14.86 -9.91
C SER A 46 -18.06 -16.27 -10.45
N SER A 47 -18.48 -16.42 -11.70
CA SER A 47 -18.62 -17.73 -12.36
C SER A 47 -17.81 -17.79 -13.67
N PRO A 48 -17.37 -19.00 -14.08
CA PRO A 48 -16.68 -19.21 -15.36
C PRO A 48 -17.49 -18.73 -16.56
N ASP A 49 -18.81 -18.91 -16.51
CA ASP A 49 -19.71 -18.57 -17.63
C ASP A 49 -19.80 -17.06 -17.89
N GLN A 50 -19.45 -16.23 -16.91
CA GLN A 50 -19.40 -14.77 -17.06
C GLN A 50 -18.10 -14.29 -17.71
N VAL A 51 -17.08 -15.15 -17.78
CA VAL A 51 -15.75 -14.78 -18.27
C VAL A 51 -15.77 -14.71 -19.80
N PRO A 52 -15.36 -13.57 -20.40
CA PRO A 52 -15.21 -13.47 -21.85
C PRO A 52 -14.26 -14.53 -22.42
N SER A 53 -14.51 -15.00 -23.64
CA SER A 53 -13.72 -16.04 -24.31
C SER A 53 -12.22 -15.70 -24.39
N GLU A 54 -11.90 -14.43 -24.57
CA GLU A 54 -10.54 -13.87 -24.61
C GLU A 54 -9.74 -14.15 -23.32
N LEU A 55 -10.45 -14.36 -22.21
CA LEU A 55 -9.90 -14.54 -20.86
C LEU A 55 -9.99 -15.99 -20.37
N HIS A 56 -10.57 -16.90 -21.17
CA HIS A 56 -10.69 -18.32 -20.80
C HIS A 56 -9.33 -18.96 -20.57
N GLN A 57 -8.33 -18.63 -21.41
CA GLN A 57 -6.97 -19.13 -21.22
C GLN A 57 -6.38 -18.67 -19.87
N ALA A 58 -6.57 -17.40 -19.53
CA ALA A 58 -6.10 -16.82 -18.28
C ALA A 58 -6.78 -17.47 -17.07
N MET A 59 -8.08 -17.72 -17.18
CA MET A 59 -8.87 -18.42 -16.18
C MET A 59 -8.41 -19.86 -16.00
N SER A 60 -8.20 -20.63 -17.07
CA SER A 60 -7.71 -22.01 -16.99
C SER A 60 -6.39 -22.09 -16.25
N ILE A 61 -5.42 -21.23 -16.59
CA ILE A 61 -4.11 -21.17 -15.92
C ILE A 61 -4.26 -20.80 -14.44
N ALA A 62 -5.13 -19.84 -14.12
CA ALA A 62 -5.34 -19.37 -12.74
C ALA A 62 -6.14 -20.38 -11.88
N VAL A 63 -7.01 -21.21 -12.48
CA VAL A 63 -7.75 -22.27 -11.80
C VAL A 63 -6.84 -23.44 -11.44
N GLU A 64 -5.90 -23.80 -12.32
CA GLU A 64 -4.88 -24.82 -12.04
C GLU A 64 -4.02 -24.45 -10.82
N GLN A 65 -3.72 -23.16 -10.64
CA GLN A 65 -2.91 -22.66 -9.53
C GLN A 65 -3.58 -21.44 -8.87
N PRO A 66 -4.57 -21.68 -7.99
CA PRO A 66 -5.26 -20.62 -7.26
C PRO A 66 -4.25 -19.79 -6.46
N GLY A 67 -4.41 -18.47 -6.49
CA GLY A 67 -3.49 -17.54 -5.82
C GLY A 67 -2.26 -17.12 -6.64
N GLN A 68 -1.99 -17.74 -7.79
CA GLN A 68 -0.94 -17.32 -8.71
C GLN A 68 -1.44 -16.22 -9.65
N ILE A 69 -0.62 -15.19 -9.85
CA ILE A 69 -0.91 -14.13 -10.81
C ILE A 69 -0.52 -14.60 -12.21
N VAL A 70 -1.38 -14.33 -13.18
CA VAL A 70 -1.12 -14.50 -14.61
C VAL A 70 -1.17 -13.12 -15.25
N HIS A 71 -0.24 -12.82 -16.15
CA HIS A 71 -0.21 -11.54 -16.87
C HIS A 71 -0.24 -11.75 -18.37
N LEU A 72 -0.67 -10.73 -19.11
CA LEU A 72 -0.64 -10.73 -20.57
C LEU A 72 0.71 -10.19 -21.04
N GLU A 73 1.54 -11.03 -21.64
CA GLU A 73 2.86 -10.66 -22.16
C GLU A 73 3.01 -11.18 -23.58
N ASP A 74 3.33 -10.29 -24.52
CA ASP A 74 3.42 -10.59 -25.96
C ASP A 74 2.14 -11.23 -26.53
N GLY A 75 0.96 -10.79 -26.03
CA GLY A 75 -0.34 -11.35 -26.44
C GLY A 75 -0.62 -12.75 -25.92
N ARG A 76 0.20 -13.27 -24.99
CA ARG A 76 -0.01 -14.58 -24.36
C ARG A 76 -0.12 -14.46 -22.85
N TRP A 77 -1.07 -15.17 -22.28
CA TRP A 77 -1.20 -15.29 -20.83
C TRP A 77 -0.07 -16.15 -20.29
N LYS A 78 0.80 -15.56 -19.48
CA LYS A 78 1.94 -16.23 -18.84
C LYS A 78 1.85 -16.08 -17.33
N ARG A 79 2.34 -17.10 -16.62
CA ARG A 79 2.46 -17.03 -15.16
C ARG A 79 3.42 -15.91 -14.79
N PHE A 80 3.02 -15.06 -13.86
CA PHE A 80 3.89 -14.02 -13.35
C PHE A 80 4.96 -14.68 -12.47
N SER A 81 6.21 -14.65 -12.93
CA SER A 81 7.38 -15.09 -12.18
C SER A 81 8.24 -13.86 -11.87
N GLY A 82 8.00 -13.22 -10.73
CA GLY A 82 8.76 -12.02 -10.36
C GLY A 82 8.30 -11.39 -9.06
N ASN A 83 8.97 -10.30 -8.69
CA ASN A 83 8.54 -9.48 -7.56
C ASN A 83 7.25 -8.73 -7.94
N THR A 84 6.20 -8.88 -7.13
CA THR A 84 4.90 -8.20 -7.30
C THR A 84 5.03 -6.67 -7.28
N ASP A 85 6.14 -6.13 -6.79
CA ASP A 85 6.49 -4.71 -6.89
C ASP A 85 6.52 -4.23 -8.35
N ARG A 86 6.82 -5.11 -9.32
CA ARG A 86 6.76 -4.78 -10.77
C ARG A 86 5.35 -4.54 -11.30
N LEU A 87 4.33 -4.99 -10.56
CA LEU A 87 2.92 -4.76 -10.89
C LEU A 87 2.42 -3.42 -10.33
N GLN A 88 3.22 -2.76 -9.49
CA GLN A 88 2.83 -1.56 -8.77
C GLN A 88 3.39 -0.31 -9.43
N SER A 89 2.64 0.79 -9.33
CA SER A 89 3.14 2.11 -9.70
C SER A 89 4.16 2.62 -8.68
N ALA A 90 5.05 3.53 -9.08
CA ALA A 90 5.96 4.22 -8.16
C ALA A 90 5.22 4.89 -6.98
N LYS A 91 3.98 5.35 -7.21
CA LYS A 91 3.11 5.89 -6.16
C LYS A 91 2.64 4.82 -5.17
N GLN A 92 2.25 3.64 -5.64
CA GLN A 92 1.87 2.52 -4.76
C GLN A 92 3.07 1.99 -3.98
N LEU A 93 4.24 1.88 -4.62
CA LEU A 93 5.48 1.49 -3.98
C LEU A 93 5.91 2.48 -2.88
N SER A 94 5.84 3.79 -3.14
CA SER A 94 6.17 4.80 -2.13
C SER A 94 5.18 4.80 -0.96
N MET A 95 3.88 4.64 -1.22
CA MET A 95 2.88 4.45 -0.16
C MET A 95 3.12 3.19 0.66
N ARG A 96 3.58 2.10 0.04
CA ARG A 96 3.93 0.86 0.75
C ARG A 96 5.21 1.02 1.57
N GLY A 97 6.22 1.71 1.03
CA GLY A 97 7.48 2.04 1.68
C GLY A 97 7.31 2.90 2.94
N THR A 98 6.26 3.72 3.03
CA THR A 98 5.98 4.48 4.26
C THR A 98 5.55 3.64 5.46
N LYS A 99 5.14 2.37 5.29
CA LYS A 99 4.93 1.46 6.42
C LYS A 99 6.24 0.95 7.04
N ASN A 100 7.33 0.95 6.26
CA ASN A 100 8.67 0.54 6.68
C ASN A 100 9.66 1.73 6.74
N ALA A 101 9.18 2.98 6.67
CA ALA A 101 9.95 4.14 7.10
C ALA A 101 10.08 4.21 8.64
N GLN A 102 10.03 3.06 9.31
CA GLN A 102 10.66 2.85 10.59
C GLN A 102 12.16 2.71 10.30
N ILE A 103 12.83 3.85 10.24
CA ILE A 103 14.27 3.90 10.49
C ILE A 103 14.43 3.41 11.94
N GLY A 104 14.89 2.17 12.10
CA GLY A 104 15.24 1.56 13.39
C GLY A 104 14.44 0.29 13.70
N GLU A 105 15.15 -0.82 13.95
CA GLU A 105 14.62 -2.15 14.33
C GLU A 105 13.96 -2.22 15.73
N GLY A 106 13.64 -1.07 16.36
CA GLY A 106 13.08 -1.02 17.71
C GLY A 106 11.63 -0.54 17.72
N LYS A 107 10.79 -1.16 18.56
CA LYS A 107 9.55 -0.52 19.05
C LYS A 107 9.94 0.80 19.73
N MET A 108 9.77 1.93 19.05
CA MET A 108 9.99 3.25 19.64
C MET A 108 8.97 3.53 20.76
N ASN A 109 9.34 3.19 21.99
CA ASN A 109 8.76 3.76 23.20
C ASN A 109 9.42 5.13 23.48
N ILE A 110 9.20 6.14 22.62
CA ILE A 110 9.77 7.47 22.89
C ILE A 110 8.78 8.27 23.75
N ARG A 111 9.11 8.37 25.03
CA ARG A 111 8.75 9.51 25.88
C ARG A 111 9.70 10.66 25.47
N SER A 112 9.14 11.86 25.31
CA SER A 112 9.78 13.08 24.79
C SER A 112 11.29 13.23 25.02
N VAL A 113 12.04 13.61 23.98
CA VAL A 113 13.43 14.07 24.07
C VAL A 113 13.44 15.59 24.00
N THR A 114 13.97 16.24 25.03
CA THR A 114 14.47 17.62 24.98
C THR A 114 15.91 17.58 24.49
N CYS A 115 16.22 18.31 23.43
CA CYS A 115 17.58 18.46 22.93
C CYS A 115 18.02 19.93 23.04
N ASP A 116 19.31 20.15 23.24
CA ASP A 116 19.94 21.46 23.17
C ASP A 116 20.00 22.00 21.74
N ASP A 117 20.35 23.28 21.62
CA ASP A 117 20.33 24.03 20.35
C ASP A 117 21.34 23.48 19.34
N ASP A 118 22.47 22.94 19.81
CA ASP A 118 23.51 22.36 18.96
C ASP A 118 23.04 21.04 18.35
N THR A 119 22.46 20.15 19.17
CA THR A 119 21.84 18.91 18.72
C THR A 119 20.70 19.19 17.73
N TRP A 120 19.91 20.24 18.00
CA TRP A 120 18.85 20.67 17.10
C TRP A 120 19.36 21.13 15.73
N SER A 121 20.48 21.85 15.71
CA SER A 121 21.14 22.34 14.50
C SER A 121 21.64 21.19 13.62
N ASP A 122 22.26 20.17 14.23
CA ASP A 122 22.73 18.98 13.53
C ASP A 122 21.56 18.18 12.92
N PHE A 123 20.43 18.10 13.62
CA PHE A 123 19.22 17.48 13.09
C PHE A 123 18.61 18.23 11.90
N LEU A 124 18.72 19.56 11.88
CA LEU A 124 18.28 20.37 10.74
C LEU A 124 19.19 20.17 9.52
N ALA A 125 20.50 19.98 9.73
CA ALA A 125 21.46 19.70 8.67
C ALA A 125 21.18 18.36 7.95
N LEU A 126 20.58 17.38 8.64
CA LEU A 126 20.27 16.05 8.11
C LEU A 126 19.00 15.98 7.21
N GLY A 127 18.34 17.11 6.92
CA GLY A 127 17.36 17.19 5.82
C GLY A 127 15.93 16.67 6.08
N GLY A 128 15.55 16.31 7.31
CA GLY A 128 14.25 15.70 7.65
C GLY A 128 13.12 16.64 8.09
N SER A 129 13.08 17.88 7.59
CA SER A 129 12.48 19.00 8.35
C SER A 129 10.95 19.22 8.21
N LYS A 130 10.22 18.53 7.32
CA LYS A 130 8.81 18.89 7.04
C LYS A 130 7.81 18.30 8.05
N TRP A 131 7.98 17.04 8.44
CA TRP A 131 7.12 16.40 9.44
C TRP A 131 7.43 16.88 10.85
N PHE A 132 8.71 17.03 11.15
CA PHE A 132 9.20 17.50 12.43
C PHE A 132 8.74 18.93 12.75
N ARG A 133 8.85 19.87 11.80
CA ARG A 133 8.29 21.23 11.94
C ARG A 133 6.79 21.22 12.24
N LYS A 134 6.02 20.30 11.66
CA LYS A 134 4.57 20.17 11.95
C LYS A 134 4.32 19.68 13.36
N ALA A 135 5.05 18.67 13.82
CA ALA A 135 4.94 18.15 15.18
C ALA A 135 5.31 19.20 16.24
N VAL A 136 6.39 19.94 16.02
CA VAL A 136 6.87 21.00 16.91
C VAL A 136 5.88 22.16 16.99
N LYS A 137 5.35 22.63 15.84
CA LYS A 137 4.31 23.68 15.82
C LYS A 137 3.05 23.26 16.56
N ALA A 138 2.63 21.99 16.44
CA ALA A 138 1.47 21.48 17.14
C ALA A 138 1.70 21.41 18.66
N ALA A 139 2.89 20.99 19.10
CA ALA A 139 3.25 20.95 20.52
C ALA A 139 3.28 22.36 21.14
N ARG A 140 3.89 23.34 20.46
CA ARG A 140 3.95 24.74 20.93
C ARG A 140 2.55 25.37 21.04
N LYS A 141 1.65 25.08 20.09
CA LYS A 141 0.26 25.56 20.15
C LYS A 141 -0.48 25.04 21.39
N ARG A 142 -0.22 23.80 21.81
CA ARG A 142 -0.83 23.21 23.01
C ARG A 142 -0.32 23.86 24.29
N GLN A 143 0.98 24.11 24.40
CA GLN A 143 1.57 24.81 25.55
C GLN A 143 0.99 26.22 25.73
N LEU A 144 0.93 27.00 24.64
CA LEU A 144 0.34 28.34 24.69
C LEU A 144 -1.14 28.30 25.11
N SER A 145 -1.88 27.28 24.65
CA SER A 145 -3.28 27.11 25.05
C SER A 145 -3.47 26.67 26.51
N SER A 146 -2.51 25.96 27.10
CA SER A 146 -2.54 25.60 28.52
C SER A 146 -2.11 26.78 29.40
N GLU A 147 -1.12 27.54 28.98
CA GLU A 147 -0.68 28.77 29.67
C GLU A 147 -1.77 29.83 29.66
N SER A 148 -2.47 30.02 28.53
CA SER A 148 -3.59 30.96 28.45
C SER A 148 -4.78 30.55 29.32
N LYS A 149 -5.01 29.26 29.54
CA LYS A 149 -6.05 28.77 30.45
C LYS A 149 -5.64 28.95 31.92
N ALA A 150 -4.40 28.60 32.26
CA ALA A 150 -3.88 28.80 33.61
C ALA A 150 -3.90 30.29 34.02
N ALA A 151 -3.68 31.20 33.09
CA ALA A 151 -3.75 32.64 33.30
C ALA A 151 -5.18 33.22 33.39
N GLN A 152 -6.22 32.47 32.99
CA GLN A 152 -7.63 32.86 33.14
C GLN A 152 -8.26 32.34 34.44
N ASP A 153 -7.71 31.25 34.97
CA ASP A 153 -8.14 30.63 36.22
C ASP A 153 -7.39 31.19 37.46
N SER A 154 -6.46 32.13 37.26
CA SER A 154 -5.72 32.86 38.31
C SER A 154 -6.22 34.31 38.42
#